data_AF-A0A920AA70-F1
#
_entry.id   AF-A0A920AA70-F1
#
_cell.length_a   1.000
_cell.length_b   1.000
_cell.length_c   1.000
_cell.angle_alpha   90.00
_cell.angle_beta   90.00
_cell.angle_gamma   90.00
#
_symmetry.space_group_name_H-M   'P 1'
#
loop_
_entity.id
_entity.type
_entity.pdbx_description
1 polymer ?
#
loop_
_entity_poly.entity_id
_entity_poly.type
_entity_poly.pdbx_seq_one_letter_code
_entity_poly.pdbx_strand_id
1 'polypeptide(L)' 'MTISEQGKCLAEDFSFMEDWTEKYQYMIDLSKSLDKMNSKFKTDDNLIKGCQSKVWLHSSFDGKKDSFSS' A
#
# COMPACT_ATOMS: atom_id res chain seq x y z
N MET A 1 -14.92 -8.64 5.57
CA MET A 1 -13.78 -9.38 4.99
C MET A 1 -12.61 -9.28 5.93
N THR A 2 -11.96 -10.40 6.22
CA THR A 2 -10.71 -10.44 6.98
C THR A 2 -9.52 -10.09 6.07
N ILE A 3 -8.38 -9.69 6.64
CA ILE A 3 -7.15 -9.44 5.88
C ILE A 3 -6.74 -10.69 5.08
N SER A 4 -6.95 -11.88 5.65
CA SER A 4 -6.64 -13.14 4.97
C SER A 4 -7.54 -13.40 3.75
N GLU A 5 -8.82 -13.04 3.81
CA GLU A 5 -9.73 -13.18 2.67
C GLU A 5 -9.37 -12.20 1.56
N GLN A 6 -9.06 -10.95 1.91
CA GLN A 6 -8.64 -9.94 0.92
C GLN A 6 -7.34 -10.34 0.20
N GLY A 7 -6.37 -10.89 0.93
CA GLY A 7 -5.13 -11.40 0.33
C GLY A 7 -5.35 -12.57 -0.62
N LYS A 8 -6.34 -13.45 -0.34
CA LYS A 8 -6.70 -14.55 -1.24
C LYS A 8 -7.34 -14.05 -2.53
N CYS A 9 -8.33 -13.16 -2.44
CA CYS A 9 -8.95 -12.57 -3.62
C CYS A 9 -7.90 -11.85 -4.49
N LEU A 10 -6.98 -11.11 -3.87
CA LEU A 10 -5.89 -10.45 -4.59
C LEU A 10 -4.99 -11.47 -5.30
N ALA A 11 -4.59 -12.55 -4.62
CA ALA A 11 -3.76 -13.59 -5.22
C ALA A 11 -4.46 -14.30 -6.39
N GLU A 12 -5.77 -14.54 -6.27
CA GLU A 12 -6.61 -15.08 -7.35
C GLU A 12 -6.66 -14.10 -8.53
N ASP A 13 -6.92 -12.81 -8.31
CA ASP A 13 -6.94 -11.78 -9.36
C ASP A 13 -5.61 -11.73 -10.13
N PHE A 14 -4.48 -11.72 -9.42
CA PHE A 14 -3.14 -11.76 -10.03
C PHE A 14 -2.85 -13.08 -10.77
N SER A 15 -3.51 -14.18 -10.43
CA SER A 15 -3.32 -15.48 -11.08
C SER A 15 -3.98 -15.55 -12.47
N PHE A 16 -5.05 -14.79 -12.69
CA PHE A 16 -5.71 -14.68 -13.99
C PHE A 16 -4.98 -13.77 -14.98
N MET A 17 -4.09 -12.91 -14.49
CA MET A 17 -3.25 -12.05 -15.32
C MET A 17 -2.06 -12.87 -15.85
N GLU A 18 -2.01 -13.09 -17.16
CA GLU A 18 -0.90 -13.81 -17.82
C GLU A 18 0.27 -12.87 -18.16
N ASP A 19 -0.02 -11.61 -18.49
CA ASP A 19 0.99 -10.60 -18.81
C ASP A 19 1.54 -9.92 -17.55
N TRP A 20 2.87 -9.83 -17.47
CA TRP A 20 3.55 -9.08 -16.43
C TRP A 20 3.23 -7.58 -16.45
N THR A 21 3.01 -7.03 -17.65
CA THR A 21 2.66 -5.60 -17.81
C THR A 21 1.32 -5.28 -17.13
N GLU A 22 0.35 -6.18 -17.27
CA GLU A 22 -0.97 -6.05 -16.64
C GLU A 22 -0.85 -6.09 -15.12
N LYS A 23 -0.07 -7.03 -14.57
CA LYS A 23 0.22 -7.09 -13.12
C LYS A 23 0.85 -5.81 -12.60
N TYR A 24 1.80 -5.26 -13.34
CA TYR A 24 2.49 -4.04 -12.97
C TYR A 24 1.54 -2.84 -12.98
N GLN A 25 0.69 -2.72 -14.01
CA GLN A 25 -0.30 -1.66 -14.11
C GLN A 25 -1.34 -1.74 -12.98
N TYR A 26 -1.83 -2.95 -12.68
CA TYR A 26 -2.75 -3.18 -11.59
C TYR A 26 -2.15 -2.80 -10.23
N MET A 27 -0.89 -3.16 -9.97
CA MET A 27 -0.17 -2.74 -8.76
C MET A 27 -0.04 -1.21 -8.66
N ILE A 28 0.25 -0.52 -9.77
CA ILE A 28 0.28 0.95 -9.82
C ILE A 28 -1.09 1.51 -9.44
N ASP A 29 -2.17 1.00 -10.01
CA ASP A 29 -3.51 1.55 -9.76
C ASP A 29 -3.98 1.27 -8.33
N LEU A 30 -3.64 0.12 -7.75
CA LEU A 30 -3.81 -0.15 -6.33
C LEU A 30 -3.07 0.88 -5.47
N SER A 31 -1.80 1.16 -5.78
CA SER A 31 -1.02 2.17 -5.03
C SER A 31 -1.61 3.58 -5.13
N LYS A 32 -2.21 3.94 -6.28
CA LYS A 32 -2.89 5.25 -6.46
C LYS A 32 -4.19 5.35 -5.66
N SER A 33 -4.83 4.22 -5.36
CA SER A 33 -6.07 4.16 -4.57
C SER A 33 -5.83 4.37 -3.07
N LEU A 34 -4.58 4.30 -2.62
CA LEU A 34 -4.21 4.57 -1.24
C LEU A 34 -4.42 6.06 -0.91
N ASP A 35 -4.85 6.31 0.32
CA ASP A 35 -5.03 7.66 0.82
C ASP A 35 -3.71 8.40 0.82
N LYS A 36 -3.70 9.57 0.16
CA LYS A 36 -2.50 10.43 0.11
C LYS A 36 -2.12 10.86 1.51
N MET A 37 -0.88 10.61 1.90
CA MET A 37 -0.34 11.13 3.15
C MET A 37 -0.35 12.68 3.16
N ASN A 38 -0.80 13.26 4.27
CA ASN A 38 -0.67 14.69 4.52
C ASN A 38 0.81 15.09 4.60
N SER A 39 1.22 16.20 3.97
CA SER A 39 2.61 16.65 3.95
C SER A 39 3.22 16.85 5.35
N LYS A 40 2.40 17.10 6.37
CA LYS A 40 2.82 17.19 7.78
C LYS A 40 3.45 15.91 8.32
N PHE A 41 3.11 14.75 7.76
CA PHE A 41 3.65 13.45 8.17
C PHE A 41 4.87 13.02 7.35
N LYS A 42 5.30 13.80 6.35
CA LYS A 42 6.54 13.57 5.60
C LYS A 42 7.76 14.05 6.40
N THR A 43 7.94 13.50 7.60
CA THR A 43 9.03 13.77 8.51
C THR A 43 10.09 12.67 8.42
N ASP A 44 11.30 12.94 8.95
CA ASP A 44 12.38 11.94 8.98
C ASP A 44 12.05 10.74 9.87
N ASP A 45 11.14 10.90 10.84
CA ASP A 45 10.68 9.81 11.71
C ASP A 45 9.82 8.79 10.97
N ASN A 46 9.05 9.23 9.98
CA ASN A 46 8.21 8.38 9.13
C ASN A 46 8.95 7.93 7.84
N LEU A 47 10.22 8.33 7.67
CA LEU A 47 11.02 7.99 6.50
C LEU A 47 11.59 6.57 6.64
N ILE A 48 11.26 5.70 5.69
CA ILE A 48 11.84 4.36 5.61
C ILE A 48 13.28 4.48 5.09
N LYS A 49 14.24 4.18 5.97
CA LYS A 49 15.67 4.19 5.65
C LYS A 49 16.07 2.91 4.93
N GLY A 50 16.95 3.01 3.94
CA GLY A 50 17.50 1.86 3.21
C GLY A 50 16.81 1.53 1.88
N CYS A 51 15.76 2.26 1.49
CA CYS A 51 15.17 2.16 0.16
C CYS A 51 15.90 3.07 -0.86
N GLN A 52 16.00 2.63 -2.13
CA GLN A 52 16.56 3.44 -3.22
C GLN A 52 15.75 4.72 -3.46
N SER A 53 14.43 4.64 -3.25
CA SER A 53 13.51 5.77 -3.29
C SER A 53 13.18 6.23 -1.87
N LYS A 54 12.93 7.54 -1.69
CA LYS A 54 12.40 8.06 -0.42
C LYS A 54 10.95 7.61 -0.25
N VAL A 55 10.68 6.82 0.78
CA VAL A 55 9.35 6.32 1.12
C VAL A 55 8.98 6.80 2.51
N TRP A 56 7.82 7.43 2.65
CA TRP A 56 7.25 7.80 3.94
C TRP A 56 6.07 6.89 4.24
N LEU A 57 5.97 6.43 5.48
CA LEU A 57 4.86 5.60 5.94
C LEU A 57 4.38 6.12 7.30
N HIS A 58 3.10 6.44 7.40
CA HIS A 58 2.48 6.88 8.63
C HIS A 58 1.33 5.95 9.00
N SER A 59 1.41 5.36 10.20
CA SER A 59 0.37 4.54 10.79
C SER A 59 -0.35 5.31 11.90
N SER A 60 -1.67 5.26 11.90
CA SER A 60 -2.53 5.78 12.97
C SER A 60 -3.42 4.66 13.50
N PHE A 61 -3.60 4.61 14.82
CA PHE A 61 -4.48 3.63 15.47
C PHE A 61 -5.60 4.39 16.20
N ASP A 62 -6.84 4.11 15.84
CA ASP A 62 -8.03 4.77 16.42
C ASP A 62 -8.66 4.00 17.61
N GLY A 63 -7.97 2.97 18.11
CA GLY A 63 -8.49 2.08 19.15
C GLY A 63 -9.29 0.89 18.63
N LYS A 64 -9.63 0.87 17.33
CA LYS A 64 -10.38 -0.22 16.68
C LYS A 64 -9.72 -0.72 15.40
N LYS A 65 -9.01 0.15 14.67
CA LYS A 65 -8.46 -0.10 13.36
C LYS A 65 -7.16 0.67 13.14
N ASP A 66 -6.16 -0.02 12.61
CA ASP A 66 -4.95 0.59 12.07
C ASP A 66 -5.23 1.19 10.69
N SER A 67 -4.81 2.44 10.49
CA SER A 67 -4.90 3.17 9.22
C SER A 67 -3.49 3.56 8.78
N PHE A 68 -3.13 3.22 7.54
CA PHE A 68 -1.82 3.50 6.96
C PHE A 68 -1.96 4.52 5.83
N SER A 69 -1.04 5.49 5.78
CA SER A 69 -0.93 6.47 4.70
C SER A 69 0.53 6.58 4.24
N SER A 70 0.72 6.81 2.94
CA SER A 70 2.03 6.95 2.28
C SER A 70 2.04 8.06 1.23
#